data_AF-A0A967B227-F1
#
_entry.id   AF-A0A967B227-F1
#
_cell.length_a   1.000
_cell.length_b   1.000
_cell.length_c   1.000
_cell.angle_alpha   90.00
_cell.angle_beta   90.00
_cell.angle_gamma   90.00
#
_symmetry.space_group_name_H-M   'P 1'
#
loop_
_entity.id
_entity.type
_entity.pdbx_description
1 polymer ?
#
loop_
_entity_poly.entity_id
_entity_poly.type
_entity_poly.pdbx_seq_one_letter_code
_entity_poly.pdbx_strand_id
1 'polypeptide(L)'
;MTPSEPQPDRALLATIARRYLLQDQTKVEIARDLGLSRFKVARLLAEARERGIVRIEIVDDAGVDTTLSARLGEALDLNHAVVLADSASLSQPALARAMGTLAAAEVHRLIGERDVLGLPWSRKVSWTVSALVSLPPVPVVQLSGALTAVDLDSPVDIVRDAARLGGGPAHLFYAPLVATDADSAQMLRRQPSVADALAAADTVTLAVVGVGAWLPGRSTLFDSANADEHAQLAAAGAVGEVSGVFLDRDGQDVNSDLSARIIGASGAQLRRIGRVIGVVVGPEQADAVLAARRAGIVDTLVVDDELARRLLERHTQNQAELLHLAVARDWEAAQKSGRYPWSTRGRTVAEEGFVHLSTAEQWRGVRERFYGDLPDADLRLLHLDTSGLDVRWEVGDPATGEEFPHLYAELPVERVTRVTTLEARAGTE
;
A
#
# COMPACT_ATOMS: atom_id res chain seq x y z
N MET A 1 -38.41 50.58 -17.97
CA MET A 1 -37.19 50.51 -17.14
C MET A 1 -37.60 50.12 -15.74
N THR A 2 -37.44 48.85 -15.37
CA THR A 2 -37.57 48.40 -13.98
C THR A 2 -36.46 49.05 -13.16
N PRO A 3 -36.75 49.66 -11.99
CA PRO A 3 -35.72 50.24 -11.15
C PRO A 3 -34.80 49.12 -10.66
N SER A 4 -33.50 49.25 -10.95
CA SER A 4 -32.45 48.39 -10.39
C SER A 4 -32.54 48.43 -8.87
N GLU A 5 -32.74 47.28 -8.21
CA GLU A 5 -32.62 47.16 -6.76
C GLU A 5 -31.27 47.79 -6.33
N PRO A 6 -31.23 48.65 -5.29
CA PRO A 6 -29.99 49.21 -4.81
C PRO A 6 -29.06 48.07 -4.39
N GLN A 7 -27.84 48.05 -4.94
CA GLN A 7 -26.86 47.03 -4.59
C GLN A 7 -26.55 47.12 -3.08
N PRO A 8 -26.56 45.99 -2.37
CA PRO A 8 -26.29 45.99 -0.94
C PRO A 8 -24.86 46.51 -0.69
N ASP A 9 -24.76 47.38 0.32
CA ASP A 9 -23.49 47.96 0.76
C ASP A 9 -22.49 46.84 1.12
N ARG A 10 -21.24 47.01 0.68
CA ARG A 10 -20.11 46.14 1.02
C ARG A 10 -19.97 45.95 2.53
N ALA A 11 -20.31 46.96 3.34
CA ALA A 11 -20.30 46.88 4.79
C ALA A 11 -21.34 45.90 5.34
N LEU A 12 -22.53 45.85 4.73
CA LEU A 12 -23.60 44.92 5.11
C LEU A 12 -23.23 43.48 4.76
N LEU A 13 -22.68 43.26 3.56
CA LEU A 13 -22.19 41.93 3.12
C LEU A 13 -21.10 41.38 4.06
N ALA A 14 -20.14 42.23 4.44
CA ALA A 14 -19.09 41.84 5.39
C ALA A 14 -19.64 41.55 6.80
N THR A 15 -20.61 42.34 7.27
CA THR A 15 -21.25 42.13 8.58
C THR A 15 -21.99 40.80 8.64
N ILE A 16 -22.82 40.50 7.63
CA ILE A 16 -23.54 39.23 7.55
C ILE A 16 -22.56 38.05 7.49
N ALA A 17 -21.50 38.17 6.70
CA ALA A 17 -20.47 37.13 6.59
C ALA A 17 -19.75 36.86 7.91
N ARG A 18 -19.32 37.90 8.66
CA ARG A 18 -18.68 37.71 9.98
C ARG A 18 -19.60 37.03 10.98
N ARG A 19 -20.87 37.46 11.06
CA ARG A 19 -21.85 36.86 11.97
C ARG A 19 -22.08 35.38 11.69
N TYR A 20 -22.11 35.00 10.41
CA TYR A 20 -22.31 33.60 10.00
C TYR A 20 -21.04 32.74 10.13
N LEU A 21 -19.89 33.24 9.68
CA LEU A 21 -18.66 32.43 9.54
C LEU A 21 -17.75 32.47 10.77
N LEU A 22 -17.82 33.52 11.60
CA LEU A 22 -16.92 33.71 12.74
C LEU A 22 -17.63 33.69 14.09
N GLN A 23 -18.96 33.79 14.10
CA GLN A 23 -19.76 33.87 15.34
C GLN A 23 -20.83 32.77 15.40
N ASP A 24 -20.78 31.81 14.47
CA ASP A 24 -21.67 30.64 14.36
C ASP A 24 -23.17 30.96 14.41
N GLN A 25 -23.56 32.19 14.07
CA GLN A 25 -24.96 32.57 14.08
C GLN A 25 -25.67 31.97 12.87
N THR A 26 -26.84 31.39 13.10
CA THR A 26 -27.65 30.82 12.04
C THR A 26 -28.18 31.93 11.12
N LYS A 27 -28.47 31.56 9.87
CA LYS A 27 -29.10 32.49 8.90
C LYS A 27 -30.44 33.04 9.40
N VAL A 28 -31.12 32.31 10.29
CA VAL A 28 -32.41 32.72 10.90
C VAL A 28 -32.20 33.76 11.99
N GLU A 29 -31.17 33.63 12.83
CA GLU A 29 -30.80 34.64 13.83
C GLU A 29 -30.37 35.95 13.18
N ILE A 30 -29.48 35.87 12.18
CA ILE A 30 -29.01 37.05 11.43
C ILE A 30 -30.19 37.75 10.72
N ALA A 31 -31.10 36.97 10.14
CA ALA A 31 -32.29 37.49 9.47
C ALA A 31 -33.18 38.28 10.44
N ARG A 32 -33.46 37.71 11.62
CA ARG A 32 -34.27 38.34 12.67
C ARG A 32 -33.68 39.67 13.12
N ASP A 33 -32.38 39.70 13.41
CA ASP A 33 -31.72 40.85 14.01
C ASP A 33 -31.51 42.01 13.02
N LEU A 34 -31.45 41.72 11.72
CA LEU A 34 -31.30 42.72 10.66
C LEU A 34 -32.61 43.07 9.96
N GLY A 35 -33.74 42.49 10.39
CA GLY A 35 -35.04 42.70 9.74
C GLY A 35 -35.10 42.18 8.30
N LEU A 36 -34.32 41.13 7.99
CA LEU A 36 -34.24 40.51 6.66
C LEU A 36 -34.91 39.13 6.65
N SER A 37 -35.15 38.57 5.46
CA SER A 37 -35.56 37.16 5.34
C SER A 37 -34.33 36.24 5.34
N ARG A 38 -34.49 34.99 5.82
CA ARG A 38 -33.43 33.96 5.77
C ARG A 38 -32.89 33.73 4.35
N PHE A 39 -33.75 33.88 3.35
CA PHE A 39 -33.40 33.74 1.94
C PHE A 39 -32.58 34.93 1.44
N LYS A 40 -32.89 36.16 1.87
CA LYS A 40 -32.08 37.34 1.55
C LYS A 40 -30.71 37.23 2.22
N VAL A 41 -30.62 36.76 3.47
CA VAL A 41 -29.34 36.49 4.15
C VAL A 41 -28.50 35.46 3.39
N ALA A 42 -29.09 34.34 2.96
CA ALA A 42 -28.39 33.34 2.15
C ALA A 42 -27.87 33.91 0.82
N ARG A 43 -28.69 34.73 0.13
CA ARG A 43 -28.30 35.39 -1.12
C ARG A 43 -27.16 36.39 -0.90
N LEU A 44 -27.20 37.17 0.18
CA LEU A 44 -26.15 38.14 0.54
C LEU A 44 -24.83 37.44 0.92
N LEU A 45 -24.88 36.26 1.57
CA LEU A 45 -23.68 35.44 1.80
C LEU A 45 -23.06 34.93 0.50
N ALA A 46 -23.88 34.49 -0.46
CA ALA A 46 -23.40 34.08 -1.78
C ALA A 46 -22.78 35.27 -2.54
N GLU A 47 -23.45 36.42 -2.53
CA GLU A 47 -22.97 37.67 -3.13
C GLU A 47 -21.65 38.17 -2.49
N ALA A 48 -21.48 37.98 -1.18
CA ALA A 48 -20.23 38.29 -0.49
C ALA A 48 -19.05 37.42 -0.97
N ARG A 49 -19.30 36.15 -1.30
CA ARG A 49 -18.30 35.25 -1.90
C ARG A 49 -17.99 35.65 -3.35
N GLU A 50 -19.02 35.88 -4.16
CA GLU A 50 -18.90 36.25 -5.56
C GLU A 50 -18.11 37.56 -5.75
N ARG A 51 -18.33 38.55 -4.86
CA ARG A 51 -17.59 39.82 -4.86
C ARG A 51 -16.21 39.76 -4.20
N GLY A 52 -15.75 38.58 -3.78
CA GLY A 52 -14.47 38.39 -3.10
C GLY A 52 -14.34 39.13 -1.76
N ILE A 53 -15.47 39.52 -1.14
CA ILE A 53 -15.51 40.08 0.23
C ILE A 53 -15.25 38.98 1.25
N VAL A 54 -15.75 37.77 0.94
CA VAL A 54 -15.42 36.53 1.64
C VAL A 54 -14.56 35.70 0.72
N ARG A 55 -13.37 35.33 1.20
CA ARG A 55 -12.55 34.28 0.63
C ARG A 55 -12.47 33.19 1.68
N ILE A 56 -12.82 31.97 1.31
CA ILE A 56 -12.70 30.80 2.18
C ILE A 56 -11.46 30.07 1.69
N GLU A 57 -10.44 30.07 2.54
CA GLU A 57 -9.26 29.25 2.35
C GLU A 57 -9.45 28.00 3.19
N ILE A 58 -9.39 26.84 2.54
CA ILE A 58 -9.32 25.56 3.23
C ILE A 58 -7.84 25.25 3.32
N VAL A 59 -7.28 25.41 4.51
CA VAL A 59 -5.91 24.98 4.80
C VAL A 59 -5.97 23.48 5.03
N ASP A 60 -5.69 22.72 3.97
CA ASP A 60 -5.40 21.29 4.07
C ASP A 60 -4.04 21.16 4.79
N ASP A 61 -3.88 20.21 5.71
CA ASP A 61 -2.59 20.00 6.39
C ASP A 61 -1.51 19.82 5.33
N ALA A 62 -0.51 20.70 5.34
CA ALA A 62 0.34 21.08 4.20
C ALA A 62 1.28 19.97 3.63
N GLY A 63 0.95 18.71 3.85
CA GLY A 63 1.63 17.56 3.28
C GLY A 63 0.73 16.37 2.97
N VAL A 64 -0.60 16.42 3.11
CA VAL A 64 -1.47 15.25 2.81
C VAL A 64 -2.20 15.41 1.47
N ASP A 65 -2.07 14.43 0.57
CA ASP A 65 -2.93 14.33 -0.61
C ASP A 65 -4.21 13.57 -0.24
N THR A 66 -5.25 14.30 0.16
CA THR A 66 -6.54 13.74 0.61
C THR A 66 -7.26 12.94 -0.49
N THR A 67 -7.11 13.35 -1.76
CA THR A 67 -7.73 12.66 -2.88
C THR A 67 -7.05 11.32 -3.17
N LEU A 68 -5.72 11.30 -3.20
CA LEU A 68 -4.95 10.08 -3.38
C LEU A 68 -5.10 9.13 -2.19
N SER A 69 -5.21 9.68 -0.98
CA SER A 69 -5.51 8.94 0.26
C SER A 69 -6.85 8.20 0.16
N ALA A 70 -7.94 8.90 -0.21
CA ALA A 70 -9.26 8.29 -0.36
C ALA A 70 -9.26 7.17 -1.43
N ARG A 71 -8.67 7.44 -2.60
CA ARG A 71 -8.55 6.45 -3.68
C ARG A 71 -7.78 5.20 -3.27
N LEU A 72 -6.66 5.38 -2.56
CA LEU A 72 -5.85 4.27 -2.07
C LEU A 72 -6.63 3.45 -1.03
N GLY A 73 -7.33 4.12 -0.13
CA GLY A 73 -8.19 3.49 0.88
C GLY A 73 -9.26 2.60 0.25
N GLU A 74 -9.97 3.11 -0.75
CA GLU A 74 -11.00 2.36 -1.49
C GLU A 74 -10.41 1.18 -2.27
N ALA A 75 -9.32 1.40 -3.02
CA ALA A 75 -8.73 0.37 -3.88
C ALA A 75 -8.18 -0.82 -3.08
N LEU A 76 -7.57 -0.57 -1.93
CA LEU A 76 -6.95 -1.62 -1.11
C LEU A 76 -7.84 -2.08 0.06
N ASP A 77 -9.09 -1.62 0.12
CA ASP A 77 -10.04 -1.92 1.22
C ASP A 77 -9.41 -1.65 2.59
N LEU A 78 -8.76 -0.50 2.75
CA LEU A 78 -8.09 -0.12 4.00
C LEU A 78 -9.07 0.56 4.94
N ASN A 79 -8.86 0.40 6.25
CA ASN A 79 -9.60 1.17 7.25
C ASN A 79 -9.30 2.67 7.10
N HIS A 80 -8.04 3.00 6.81
CA HIS A 80 -7.61 4.37 6.57
C HIS A 80 -6.30 4.38 5.77
N ALA A 81 -6.11 5.41 4.94
CA ALA A 81 -4.88 5.65 4.22
C ALA A 81 -4.52 7.14 4.33
N VAL A 82 -3.24 7.43 4.51
CA VAL A 82 -2.69 8.79 4.53
C VAL A 82 -1.52 8.84 3.57
N VAL A 83 -1.60 9.75 2.61
CA VAL A 83 -0.59 9.88 1.55
C VAL A 83 0.12 11.22 1.69
N LEU A 84 1.43 11.19 1.88
CA LEU A 84 2.28 12.38 1.85
C LEU A 84 2.40 12.91 0.41
N ALA A 85 1.98 14.15 0.20
CA ALA A 85 2.07 14.84 -1.08
C ALA A 85 3.49 15.35 -1.37
N ASP A 86 3.87 15.35 -2.66
CA ASP A 86 5.12 15.94 -3.16
C ASP A 86 6.37 15.40 -2.43
N SER A 87 6.42 14.08 -2.19
CA SER A 87 7.51 13.47 -1.41
C SER A 87 8.86 13.63 -2.11
N ALA A 88 8.87 13.63 -3.45
CA ALA A 88 10.06 13.75 -4.29
C ALA A 88 10.81 15.08 -4.14
N SER A 89 10.14 16.14 -3.67
CA SER A 89 10.79 17.44 -3.43
C SER A 89 11.50 17.52 -2.07
N LEU A 90 11.29 16.52 -1.20
CA LEU A 90 11.84 16.50 0.15
C LEU A 90 13.23 15.84 0.20
N SER A 91 14.12 16.42 1.00
CA SER A 91 15.34 15.71 1.42
C SER A 91 15.00 14.53 2.33
N GLN A 92 15.87 13.52 2.39
CA GLN A 92 15.64 12.34 3.24
C GLN A 92 15.30 12.66 4.72
N PRO A 93 15.98 13.61 5.40
CA PRO A 93 15.59 14.01 6.76
C PRO A 93 14.22 14.71 6.84
N ALA A 94 13.85 15.47 5.80
CA ALA A 94 12.54 16.12 5.74
C ALA A 94 11.42 15.09 5.51
N LEU A 95 11.64 14.13 4.60
CA LEU A 95 10.74 13.02 4.33
C LEU A 95 10.50 12.17 5.59
N ALA A 96 11.58 11.79 6.28
CA ALA A 96 11.51 11.03 7.53
C ALA A 96 10.66 11.74 8.60
N ARG A 97 10.85 13.06 8.78
CA ARG A 97 10.05 13.86 9.72
C ARG A 97 8.58 13.93 9.31
N ALA A 98 8.30 14.21 8.04
CA ALA A 98 6.94 14.33 7.54
C ALA A 98 6.17 13.00 7.69
N MET A 99 6.77 11.89 7.26
CA MET A 99 6.21 10.55 7.44
C MET A 99 6.01 10.19 8.91
N GLY A 100 6.98 10.52 9.76
CA GLY A 100 6.87 10.33 11.21
C GLY A 100 5.69 11.09 11.83
N THR A 101 5.51 12.38 11.47
CA THR A 101 4.39 13.20 11.92
C THR A 101 3.04 12.63 11.49
N LEU A 102 2.91 12.19 10.24
CA LEU A 102 1.66 11.59 9.73
C LEU A 102 1.35 10.26 10.44
N ALA A 103 2.36 9.40 10.63
CA ALA A 103 2.19 8.15 11.36
C ALA A 103 1.86 8.38 12.84
N ALA A 104 2.48 9.38 13.48
CA ALA A 104 2.19 9.75 14.87
C ALA A 104 0.75 10.25 15.02
N ALA A 105 0.26 11.06 14.08
CA ALA A 105 -1.13 11.50 14.05
C ALA A 105 -2.11 10.32 13.94
N GLU A 106 -1.79 9.30 13.13
CA GLU A 106 -2.60 8.08 13.05
C GLU A 106 -2.58 7.26 14.34
N VAL A 107 -1.42 7.18 15.02
CA VAL A 107 -1.35 6.60 16.37
C VAL A 107 -2.26 7.35 17.33
N HIS A 108 -2.20 8.69 17.38
CA HIS A 108 -3.07 9.50 18.25
C HIS A 108 -4.55 9.34 17.94
N ARG A 109 -4.91 9.25 16.66
CA ARG A 109 -6.29 9.08 16.22
C ARG A 109 -6.87 7.74 16.68
N LEU A 110 -6.03 6.70 16.74
CA LEU A 110 -6.46 5.33 17.02
C LEU A 110 -6.32 4.94 18.49
N ILE A 111 -5.25 5.35 19.17
CA ILE A 111 -4.91 4.81 20.48
C ILE A 111 -5.87 5.31 21.58
N GLY A 112 -6.39 4.38 22.39
CA GLY A 112 -7.21 4.64 23.57
C GLY A 112 -6.58 4.12 24.87
N GLU A 113 -7.16 4.48 26.01
CA GLU A 113 -6.63 4.10 27.35
C GLU A 113 -6.61 2.59 27.62
N ARG A 114 -7.33 1.79 26.83
CA ARG A 114 -7.40 0.32 26.95
C ARG A 114 -6.53 -0.41 25.95
N ASP A 115 -5.84 0.33 25.08
CA ASP A 115 -5.01 -0.29 24.05
C ASP A 115 -3.68 -0.80 24.62
N VAL A 116 -3.04 -1.67 23.85
CA VAL A 116 -1.67 -2.14 24.03
C VAL A 116 -0.94 -1.87 22.73
N LEU A 117 0.10 -1.04 22.79
CA LEU A 117 0.85 -0.59 21.62
C LEU A 117 2.00 -1.55 21.31
N GLY A 118 1.95 -2.21 20.16
CA GLY A 118 3.03 -3.07 19.66
C GLY A 118 3.97 -2.31 18.73
N LEU A 119 5.28 -2.36 19.01
CA LEU A 119 6.31 -1.72 18.19
C LEU A 119 7.43 -2.72 17.89
N PRO A 120 7.72 -3.03 16.62
CA PRO A 120 8.93 -3.75 16.24
C PRO A 120 10.11 -2.78 16.14
N TRP A 121 11.30 -3.33 15.99
CA TRP A 121 12.42 -2.56 15.47
C TRP A 121 12.21 -2.22 13.98
N SER A 122 12.25 -0.93 13.65
CA SER A 122 12.18 -0.45 12.27
C SER A 122 12.58 1.02 12.19
N ARG A 123 13.29 1.38 11.10
CA ARG A 123 13.62 2.79 10.76
C ARG A 123 12.38 3.70 10.68
N LYS A 124 11.25 3.17 10.19
CA LYS A 124 10.02 3.97 10.02
C LYS A 124 9.25 4.09 11.33
N VAL A 125 9.35 3.07 12.19
CA VAL A 125 8.78 3.11 13.54
C VAL A 125 9.53 4.12 14.40
N SER A 126 10.86 4.25 14.27
CA SER A 126 11.60 5.30 14.99
C SER A 126 11.17 6.70 14.57
N TRP A 127 10.96 6.96 13.26
CA TRP A 127 10.41 8.25 12.79
C TRP A 127 9.07 8.58 13.45
N THR A 128 8.21 7.57 13.57
CA THR A 128 6.89 7.71 14.21
C THR A 128 7.05 8.06 15.69
N VAL A 129 7.84 7.29 16.44
CA VAL A 129 8.03 7.50 17.88
C VAL A 129 8.69 8.84 18.18
N SER A 130 9.67 9.27 17.38
CA SER A 130 10.29 10.59 17.52
C SER A 130 9.33 11.77 17.28
N ALA A 131 8.23 11.55 16.56
CA ALA A 131 7.21 12.56 16.28
C ALA A 131 6.03 12.55 17.26
N LEU A 132 5.90 11.52 18.12
CA LEU A 132 4.87 11.47 19.14
C LEU A 132 5.11 12.54 20.21
N VAL A 133 4.08 13.31 20.53
CA VAL A 133 4.12 14.36 21.56
C VAL A 133 3.55 13.92 22.91
N SER A 134 2.69 12.91 22.91
CA SER A 134 2.07 12.33 24.10
C SER A 134 1.52 10.94 23.76
N LEU A 135 1.29 10.10 24.76
CA LEU A 135 0.51 8.87 24.65
C LEU A 135 -0.33 8.71 25.93
N PRO A 136 -1.46 7.99 25.90
CA PRO A 136 -2.07 7.51 27.13
C PRO A 136 -1.12 6.54 27.87
N PRO A 137 -1.29 6.29 29.18
CA PRO A 137 -0.46 5.38 29.96
C PRO A 137 -0.77 3.91 29.67
N VAL A 138 -0.56 3.49 28.42
CA VAL A 138 -0.83 2.14 27.91
C VAL A 138 0.43 1.27 27.94
N PRO A 139 0.30 -0.07 28.02
CA PRO A 139 1.43 -0.97 27.83
C PRO A 139 2.01 -0.84 26.42
N VAL A 140 3.34 -0.83 26.33
CA VAL A 140 4.07 -0.86 25.06
C VAL A 140 4.88 -2.16 24.97
N VAL A 141 4.64 -2.94 23.91
CA VAL A 141 5.18 -4.29 23.71
C VAL A 141 6.16 -4.30 22.54
N GLN A 142 7.35 -4.85 22.76
CA GLN A 142 8.33 -5.07 21.70
C GLN A 142 7.93 -6.27 20.83
N LEU A 143 7.83 -6.07 19.52
CA LEU A 143 7.41 -7.11 18.57
C LEU A 143 8.57 -7.86 17.89
N SER A 144 9.81 -7.36 17.95
CA SER A 144 10.94 -8.02 17.30
C SER A 144 12.24 -7.82 18.06
N GLY A 145 13.18 -8.74 17.86
CA GLY A 145 14.52 -8.65 18.44
C GLY A 145 15.30 -7.45 17.89
N ALA A 146 16.41 -7.17 18.54
CA ALA A 146 17.31 -6.08 18.15
C ALA A 146 18.17 -6.49 16.95
N LEU A 147 18.18 -5.72 15.87
CA LEU A 147 19.22 -5.83 14.85
C LEU A 147 20.26 -4.73 15.07
N THR A 148 21.53 -5.09 15.19
CA THR A 148 22.63 -4.12 15.21
C THR A 148 22.82 -3.59 13.80
N ALA A 149 22.17 -2.48 13.48
CA ALA A 149 22.42 -1.72 12.25
C ALA A 149 23.31 -0.51 12.56
N VAL A 150 24.21 -0.19 11.65
CA VAL A 150 25.04 1.02 11.72
C VAL A 150 24.12 2.24 11.55
N ASP A 151 24.34 3.30 12.33
CA ASP A 151 23.67 4.61 12.24
C ASP A 151 22.20 4.71 12.67
N LEU A 152 21.72 3.88 13.61
CA LEU A 152 20.39 4.01 14.21
C LEU A 152 20.44 4.00 15.75
N ASP A 153 19.52 4.74 16.37
CA ASP A 153 19.25 4.64 17.82
C ASP A 153 18.87 3.19 18.19
N SER A 154 19.22 2.78 19.41
CA SER A 154 19.05 1.39 19.85
C SER A 154 17.57 0.97 19.79
N PRO A 155 17.25 -0.23 19.27
CA PRO A 155 15.89 -0.79 19.23
C PRO A 155 15.12 -0.74 20.55
N VAL A 156 15.85 -0.94 21.65
CA VAL A 156 15.30 -0.92 23.01
C VAL A 156 14.82 0.48 23.40
N ASP A 157 15.44 1.53 22.85
CA ASP A 157 15.13 2.90 23.18
C ASP A 157 13.81 3.34 22.54
N ILE A 158 13.46 2.86 21.33
CA ILE A 158 12.16 3.15 20.70
C ILE A 158 10.98 2.75 21.59
N VAL A 159 10.95 1.48 22.04
CA VAL A 159 9.86 0.96 22.87
C VAL A 159 9.87 1.64 24.25
N ARG A 160 11.05 1.86 24.81
CA ARG A 160 11.22 2.50 26.11
C ARG A 160 10.81 3.97 26.09
N ASP A 161 11.12 4.69 25.02
CA ASP A 161 10.79 6.11 24.86
C ASP A 161 9.30 6.29 24.64
N ALA A 162 8.65 5.44 23.83
CA ALA A 162 7.19 5.42 23.71
C ALA A 162 6.51 5.15 25.06
N ALA A 163 6.97 4.14 25.81
CA ALA A 163 6.41 3.83 27.13
C ALA A 163 6.60 4.98 28.14
N ARG A 164 7.78 5.62 28.14
CA ARG A 164 8.07 6.80 28.97
C ARG A 164 7.20 8.00 28.61
N LEU A 165 6.95 8.22 27.32
CA LEU A 165 6.10 9.30 26.83
C LEU A 165 4.66 9.18 27.36
N GLY A 166 4.14 7.96 27.42
CA GLY A 166 2.79 7.70 27.95
C GLY A 166 2.73 7.50 29.46
N GLY A 167 3.84 7.12 30.10
CA GLY A 167 3.88 6.70 31.50
C GLY A 167 3.33 5.29 31.76
N GLY A 168 3.23 4.45 30.72
CA GLY A 168 2.79 3.06 30.80
C GLY A 168 3.95 2.06 30.94
N PRO A 169 3.66 0.76 31.17
CA PRO A 169 4.69 -0.26 31.29
C PRO A 169 5.32 -0.62 29.93
N ALA A 170 6.61 -0.93 29.92
CA ALA A 170 7.33 -1.43 28.74
C ALA A 170 7.58 -2.95 28.88
N HIS A 171 7.12 -3.73 27.90
CA HIS A 171 7.38 -5.17 27.79
C HIS A 171 8.50 -5.39 26.75
N LEU A 172 9.72 -5.57 27.25
CA LEU A 172 10.95 -5.66 26.46
C LEU A 172 11.53 -7.07 26.53
N PHE A 173 12.26 -7.46 25.49
CA PHE A 173 13.17 -8.60 25.55
C PHE A 173 14.50 -8.28 24.90
N TYR A 174 15.55 -8.88 25.44
CA TYR A 174 16.93 -8.64 25.05
C TYR A 174 17.45 -9.84 24.26
N ALA A 175 17.05 -9.93 23.00
CA ALA A 175 17.53 -10.95 22.06
C ALA A 175 17.82 -10.31 20.70
N PRO A 176 18.76 -10.86 19.91
CA PRO A 176 18.97 -10.42 18.54
C PRO A 176 17.74 -10.72 17.68
N LEU A 177 17.53 -9.93 16.63
CA LEU A 177 16.48 -10.21 15.64
C LEU A 177 16.78 -11.51 14.89
N VAL A 178 18.04 -11.73 14.54
CA VAL A 178 18.52 -12.91 13.82
C VAL A 178 19.52 -13.66 14.71
N ALA A 179 19.18 -14.86 15.14
CA ALA A 179 20.12 -15.74 15.83
C ALA A 179 21.12 -16.36 14.83
N THR A 180 22.21 -16.94 15.34
CA THR A 180 23.24 -17.61 14.52
C THR A 180 22.68 -18.80 13.75
N ASP A 181 21.79 -19.56 14.37
CA ASP A 181 21.21 -20.80 13.88
C ASP A 181 19.85 -21.07 14.54
N ALA A 182 19.08 -22.02 13.97
CA ALA A 182 17.71 -22.29 14.39
C ALA A 182 17.62 -22.85 15.83
N ASP A 183 18.62 -23.63 16.25
CA ASP A 183 18.67 -24.20 17.60
C ASP A 183 18.91 -23.10 18.64
N SER A 184 19.85 -22.19 18.37
CA SER A 184 20.11 -20.99 19.18
C SER A 184 18.88 -20.09 19.26
N ALA A 185 18.16 -19.90 18.15
CA ALA A 185 16.90 -19.17 18.14
C ALA A 185 15.87 -19.84 19.05
N GLN A 186 15.73 -21.16 18.98
CA GLN A 186 14.81 -21.92 19.84
C GLN A 186 15.21 -21.84 21.32
N MET A 187 16.50 -21.94 21.63
CA MET A 187 17.00 -21.79 23.00
C MET A 187 16.70 -20.41 23.57
N LEU A 188 16.91 -19.34 22.79
CA LEU A 188 16.60 -17.97 23.19
C LEU A 188 15.09 -17.77 23.38
N ARG A 189 14.24 -18.26 22.47
CA ARG A 189 12.76 -18.20 22.61
C ARG A 189 12.25 -18.91 23.88
N ARG A 190 12.96 -19.91 24.38
CA ARG A 190 12.61 -20.65 25.62
C ARG A 190 13.10 -19.96 26.90
N GLN A 191 13.96 -18.95 26.81
CA GLN A 191 14.34 -18.18 27.99
C GLN A 191 13.10 -17.47 28.55
N PRO A 192 12.79 -17.59 29.85
CA PRO A 192 11.53 -17.08 30.40
C PRO A 192 11.24 -15.61 30.04
N SER A 193 12.24 -14.73 30.15
CA SER A 193 12.07 -13.31 29.81
C SER A 193 11.75 -13.04 28.33
N VAL A 194 12.28 -13.86 27.43
CA VAL A 194 12.00 -13.76 25.99
C VAL A 194 10.64 -14.37 25.69
N ALA A 195 10.34 -15.54 26.26
CA ALA A 195 9.06 -16.22 26.09
C ALA A 195 7.89 -15.35 26.57
N ASP A 196 8.00 -14.76 27.75
CA ASP A 196 6.96 -13.90 28.33
C ASP A 196 6.72 -12.64 27.49
N ALA A 197 7.79 -12.02 26.98
CA ALA A 197 7.67 -10.86 26.11
C ALA A 197 7.10 -11.19 24.73
N LEU A 198 7.49 -12.33 24.13
CA LEU A 198 6.91 -12.80 22.87
C LEU A 198 5.44 -13.20 23.03
N ALA A 199 5.05 -13.75 24.19
CA ALA A 199 3.66 -14.02 24.52
C ALA A 199 2.84 -12.73 24.70
N ALA A 200 3.46 -11.64 25.18
CA ALA A 200 2.79 -10.33 25.27
C ALA A 200 2.39 -9.77 23.90
N ALA A 201 2.97 -10.24 22.79
CA ALA A 201 2.49 -9.88 21.45
C ALA A 201 1.02 -10.33 21.21
N ASP A 202 0.52 -11.33 21.95
CA ASP A 202 -0.88 -11.76 21.88
C ASP A 202 -1.87 -10.74 22.47
N THR A 203 -1.39 -9.79 23.27
CA THR A 203 -2.24 -8.78 23.92
C THR A 203 -2.26 -7.45 23.17
N VAL A 204 -1.45 -7.31 22.13
CA VAL A 204 -1.34 -6.08 21.33
C VAL A 204 -2.65 -5.81 20.60
N THR A 205 -3.15 -4.58 20.74
CA THR A 205 -4.43 -4.13 20.12
C THR A 205 -4.24 -3.04 19.09
N LEU A 206 -3.06 -2.41 19.03
CA LEU A 206 -2.65 -1.45 18.01
C LEU A 206 -1.15 -1.64 17.77
N ALA A 207 -0.72 -1.75 16.51
CA ALA A 207 0.70 -1.80 16.18
C ALA A 207 1.10 -0.78 15.12
N VAL A 208 2.36 -0.35 15.18
CA VAL A 208 3.00 0.43 14.10
C VAL A 208 4.13 -0.41 13.55
N VAL A 209 4.13 -0.67 12.24
CA VAL A 209 5.13 -1.52 11.60
C VAL A 209 5.70 -0.83 10.36
N GLY A 210 6.94 -1.19 10.01
CA GLY A 210 7.44 -0.96 8.65
C GLY A 210 7.18 -2.20 7.80
N VAL A 211 6.96 -1.99 6.50
CA VAL A 211 6.96 -3.06 5.50
C VAL A 211 8.23 -2.89 4.65
N GLY A 212 8.99 -3.97 4.49
CA GLY A 212 10.23 -3.99 3.72
C GLY A 212 10.15 -4.96 2.56
N ALA A 213 10.33 -4.48 1.34
CA ALA A 213 10.52 -5.32 0.17
C ALA A 213 11.83 -6.08 0.28
N TRP A 214 11.83 -7.32 -0.19
CA TRP A 214 13.01 -8.18 -0.22
C TRP A 214 13.96 -7.76 -1.34
N LEU A 215 14.46 -6.52 -1.24
CA LEU A 215 15.30 -5.83 -2.21
C LEU A 215 16.39 -5.01 -1.49
N PRO A 216 17.56 -4.77 -2.14
CA PRO A 216 18.63 -3.97 -1.57
C PRO A 216 18.17 -2.57 -1.12
N GLY A 217 18.53 -2.18 0.11
CA GLY A 217 18.20 -0.89 0.72
C GLY A 217 16.74 -0.74 1.17
N ARG A 218 15.86 -1.68 0.81
CA ARG A 218 14.42 -1.64 1.09
C ARG A 218 14.01 -2.43 2.32
N SER A 219 14.71 -3.53 2.63
CA SER A 219 14.63 -4.27 3.91
C SER A 219 16.00 -4.35 4.57
N THR A 220 16.06 -4.07 5.87
CA THR A 220 17.32 -4.20 6.61
C THR A 220 17.71 -5.67 6.79
N LEU A 221 16.75 -6.58 6.84
CA LEU A 221 17.05 -8.01 6.85
C LEU A 221 17.70 -8.44 5.53
N PHE A 222 17.22 -7.91 4.41
CA PHE A 222 17.86 -8.14 3.11
C PHE A 222 19.32 -7.66 3.13
N ASP A 223 19.56 -6.43 3.59
CA ASP A 223 20.90 -5.84 3.64
C ASP A 223 21.88 -6.60 4.56
N SER A 224 21.36 -7.33 5.55
CA SER A 224 22.15 -8.16 6.48
C SER A 224 22.32 -9.61 6.06
N ALA A 225 21.51 -10.08 5.11
CA ALA A 225 21.49 -11.47 4.67
C ALA A 225 22.64 -11.78 3.72
N ASN A 226 23.09 -13.04 3.72
CA ASN A 226 24.11 -13.52 2.78
C ASN A 226 23.50 -13.98 1.44
N ALA A 227 24.36 -14.27 0.47
CA ALA A 227 23.94 -14.64 -0.89
C ALA A 227 23.08 -15.92 -0.94
N ASP A 228 23.37 -16.90 -0.08
CA ASP A 228 22.59 -18.15 -0.01
C ASP A 228 21.18 -17.88 0.53
N GLU A 229 21.06 -17.05 1.55
CA GLU A 229 19.78 -16.62 2.13
C GLU A 229 18.95 -15.80 1.12
N HIS A 230 19.57 -14.91 0.36
CA HIS A 230 18.91 -14.20 -0.73
C HIS A 230 18.36 -15.19 -1.76
N ALA A 231 19.17 -16.15 -2.20
CA ALA A 231 18.78 -17.16 -3.18
C ALA A 231 17.65 -18.05 -2.68
N GLN A 232 17.71 -18.51 -1.43
CA GLN A 232 16.65 -19.33 -0.82
C GLN A 232 15.32 -18.58 -0.75
N LEU A 233 15.31 -17.35 -0.24
CA LEU A 233 14.08 -16.57 -0.10
C LEU A 233 13.50 -16.15 -1.46
N ALA A 234 14.35 -15.83 -2.44
CA ALA A 234 13.93 -15.55 -3.80
C ALA A 234 13.30 -16.80 -4.46
N ALA A 235 13.92 -17.98 -4.30
CA ALA A 235 13.39 -19.24 -4.81
C ALA A 235 12.07 -19.64 -4.14
N ALA A 236 11.90 -19.28 -2.86
CA ALA A 236 10.66 -19.49 -2.11
C ALA A 236 9.58 -18.41 -2.39
N GLY A 237 9.85 -17.43 -3.25
CA GLY A 237 8.88 -16.43 -3.68
C GLY A 237 8.65 -15.27 -2.72
N ALA A 238 9.57 -15.02 -1.77
CA ALA A 238 9.45 -13.90 -0.85
C ALA A 238 9.52 -12.56 -1.60
N VAL A 239 8.53 -11.70 -1.39
CA VAL A 239 8.50 -10.35 -1.96
C VAL A 239 8.70 -9.26 -0.92
N GLY A 240 8.47 -9.57 0.36
CA GLY A 240 8.74 -8.65 1.45
C GLY A 240 8.67 -9.28 2.82
N GLU A 241 8.86 -8.47 3.84
CA GLU A 241 8.76 -8.84 5.25
C GLU A 241 8.12 -7.75 6.09
N VAL A 242 7.49 -8.17 7.19
CA VAL A 242 6.96 -7.31 8.25
C VAL A 242 7.45 -7.86 9.58
N SER A 243 8.30 -7.09 10.27
CA SER A 243 8.83 -7.48 11.59
C SER A 243 9.54 -8.85 11.57
N GLY A 244 10.21 -9.19 10.46
CA GLY A 244 10.88 -10.48 10.26
C GLY A 244 9.99 -11.64 9.84
N VAL A 245 8.69 -11.40 9.59
CA VAL A 245 7.80 -12.35 8.94
C VAL A 245 7.87 -12.15 7.43
N PHE A 246 8.43 -13.12 6.70
CA PHE A 246 8.54 -13.08 5.24
C PHE A 246 7.23 -13.48 4.57
N LEU A 247 6.87 -12.78 3.50
CA LEU A 247 5.61 -12.96 2.79
C LEU A 247 5.84 -13.15 1.29
N ASP A 248 5.09 -14.06 0.69
CA ASP A 248 4.97 -14.19 -0.76
C ASP A 248 3.90 -13.22 -1.32
N ARG A 249 3.69 -13.26 -2.64
CA ARG A 249 2.74 -12.38 -3.33
C ARG A 249 1.29 -12.60 -2.92
N ASP A 250 0.97 -13.76 -2.35
CA ASP A 250 -0.36 -14.11 -1.86
C ASP A 250 -0.53 -13.81 -0.37
N GLY A 251 0.50 -13.26 0.27
CA GLY A 251 0.50 -12.92 1.69
C GLY A 251 0.64 -14.13 2.61
N GLN A 252 1.12 -15.26 2.10
CA GLN A 252 1.44 -16.44 2.89
C GLN A 252 2.85 -16.33 3.49
N ASP A 253 3.03 -16.94 4.66
CA ASP A 253 4.33 -16.95 5.34
C ASP A 253 5.34 -17.79 4.55
N VAL A 254 6.48 -17.19 4.20
CA VAL A 254 7.58 -17.88 3.53
C VAL A 254 8.56 -18.42 4.57
N ASN A 255 8.76 -19.74 4.55
CA ASN A 255 9.67 -20.43 5.46
C ASN A 255 11.04 -20.65 4.79
N SER A 256 12.12 -20.35 5.53
CA SER A 256 13.50 -20.52 5.10
C SER A 256 14.43 -20.73 6.31
N ASP A 257 15.70 -21.03 6.05
CA ASP A 257 16.72 -21.10 7.11
C ASP A 257 16.87 -19.76 7.84
N LEU A 258 16.69 -18.63 7.13
CA LEU A 258 16.66 -17.31 7.74
C LEU A 258 15.44 -17.12 8.63
N SER A 259 14.23 -17.47 8.17
CA SER A 259 13.02 -17.28 8.97
C SER A 259 13.02 -18.11 10.27
N ALA A 260 13.60 -19.31 10.24
CA ALA A 260 13.75 -20.16 11.44
C ALA A 260 14.58 -19.49 12.57
N ARG A 261 15.49 -18.58 12.20
CA ARG A 261 16.39 -17.85 13.11
C ARG A 261 15.82 -16.53 13.64
N ILE A 262 14.67 -16.07 13.12
CA ILE A 262 14.06 -14.80 13.51
C ILE A 262 13.43 -14.86 14.89
N ILE A 263 13.82 -13.97 15.80
CA ILE A 263 13.21 -13.85 17.13
C ILE A 263 12.30 -12.61 17.14
N GLY A 264 10.99 -12.85 17.16
CA GLY A 264 9.96 -11.82 17.14
C GLY A 264 8.56 -12.42 17.15
N ALA A 265 7.56 -11.54 17.10
CA ALA A 265 6.16 -11.92 16.94
C ALA A 265 5.97 -12.72 15.65
N SER A 266 5.18 -13.79 15.74
CA SER A 266 4.85 -14.63 14.59
C SER A 266 3.88 -13.94 13.63
N GLY A 267 3.82 -14.39 12.37
CA GLY A 267 2.82 -13.90 11.42
C GLY A 267 1.39 -14.10 11.93
N ALA A 268 1.12 -15.20 12.63
CA ALA A 268 -0.17 -15.47 13.27
C ALA A 268 -0.50 -14.50 14.41
N GLN A 269 0.50 -13.96 15.11
CA GLN A 269 0.31 -12.91 16.12
C GLN A 269 -0.01 -11.58 15.46
N LEU A 270 0.78 -11.18 14.45
CA LEU A 270 0.57 -9.91 13.74
C LEU A 270 -0.83 -9.82 13.11
N ARG A 271 -1.30 -10.91 12.46
CA ARG A 271 -2.64 -10.99 11.87
C ARG A 271 -3.78 -10.86 12.87
N ARG A 272 -3.56 -11.22 14.14
CA ARG A 272 -4.61 -11.16 15.20
C ARG A 272 -4.81 -9.77 15.77
N ILE A 273 -3.86 -8.85 15.59
CA ILE A 273 -3.94 -7.48 16.14
C ILE A 273 -5.13 -6.73 15.52
N GLY A 274 -5.34 -6.88 14.20
CA GLY A 274 -6.48 -6.30 13.46
C GLY A 274 -6.50 -4.78 13.35
N ARG A 275 -5.55 -4.08 13.99
CA ARG A 275 -5.30 -2.63 13.93
C ARG A 275 -3.80 -2.37 13.82
N VAL A 276 -3.28 -2.32 12.60
CA VAL A 276 -1.87 -2.18 12.30
C VAL A 276 -1.66 -1.06 11.30
N ILE A 277 -0.89 -0.06 11.72
CA ILE A 277 -0.43 1.06 10.91
C ILE A 277 0.87 0.65 10.23
N GLY A 278 0.84 0.49 8.91
CA GLY A 278 2.02 0.30 8.07
C GLY A 278 2.59 1.63 7.60
N VAL A 279 3.85 1.93 7.97
CA VAL A 279 4.57 3.15 7.54
C VAL A 279 5.62 2.76 6.50
N VAL A 280 5.43 3.22 5.26
CA VAL A 280 6.19 2.73 4.10
C VAL A 280 6.51 3.87 3.14
N VAL A 281 7.68 3.82 2.50
CA VAL A 281 8.14 4.86 1.58
C VAL A 281 8.82 4.24 0.37
N GLY A 282 8.48 4.77 -0.81
CA GLY A 282 9.10 4.48 -2.09
C GLY A 282 8.36 3.41 -2.90
N PRO A 283 8.26 3.59 -4.23
CA PRO A 283 7.42 2.77 -5.11
C PRO A 283 7.86 1.31 -5.20
N GLU A 284 9.14 1.00 -4.92
CA GLU A 284 9.67 -0.38 -4.95
C GLU A 284 9.10 -1.26 -3.83
N GLN A 285 8.41 -0.66 -2.84
CA GLN A 285 7.75 -1.37 -1.75
C GLN A 285 6.37 -1.94 -2.13
N ALA A 286 5.85 -1.61 -3.32
CA ALA A 286 4.46 -1.87 -3.68
C ALA A 286 4.05 -3.34 -3.53
N ASP A 287 4.84 -4.28 -4.08
CA ASP A 287 4.50 -5.71 -4.03
C ASP A 287 4.54 -6.25 -2.58
N ALA A 288 5.45 -5.75 -1.74
CA ALA A 288 5.53 -6.10 -0.32
C ALA A 288 4.34 -5.56 0.50
N VAL A 289 3.91 -4.32 0.21
CA VAL A 289 2.72 -3.74 0.86
C VAL A 289 1.45 -4.49 0.48
N LEU A 290 1.31 -4.86 -0.79
CA LEU A 290 0.19 -5.68 -1.25
C LEU A 290 0.18 -7.06 -0.58
N ALA A 291 1.35 -7.71 -0.47
CA ALA A 291 1.50 -8.97 0.27
C ALA A 291 1.09 -8.82 1.75
N ALA A 292 1.56 -7.78 2.43
CA ALA A 292 1.20 -7.50 3.84
C ALA A 292 -0.30 -7.21 4.02
N ARG A 293 -0.93 -6.53 3.06
CA ARG A 293 -2.37 -6.27 3.05
C ARG A 293 -3.18 -7.55 2.81
N ARG A 294 -2.78 -8.39 1.85
CA ARG A 294 -3.40 -9.71 1.58
C ARG A 294 -3.25 -10.66 2.75
N ALA A 295 -2.10 -10.63 3.42
CA ALA A 295 -1.86 -11.39 4.64
C ALA A 295 -2.80 -10.99 5.79
N GLY A 296 -3.51 -9.87 5.69
CA GLY A 296 -4.35 -9.32 6.77
C GLY A 296 -3.52 -8.75 7.92
N ILE A 297 -2.25 -8.39 7.68
CA ILE A 297 -1.37 -7.82 8.70
C ILE A 297 -1.57 -6.31 8.78
N VAL A 298 -1.69 -5.60 7.65
CA VAL A 298 -1.80 -4.13 7.61
C VAL A 298 -3.20 -3.72 7.17
N ASP A 299 -3.84 -2.85 7.93
CA ASP A 299 -5.16 -2.28 7.62
C ASP A 299 -5.18 -0.76 7.49
N THR A 300 -4.16 -0.07 8.04
CA THR A 300 -3.98 1.37 7.92
C THR A 300 -2.63 1.65 7.29
N LEU A 301 -2.56 2.52 6.28
CA LEU A 301 -1.30 2.86 5.60
C LEU A 301 -0.96 4.34 5.73
N VAL A 302 0.31 4.62 6.06
CA VAL A 302 0.93 5.93 5.87
C VAL A 302 2.06 5.78 4.85
N VAL A 303 1.87 6.37 3.68
CA VAL A 303 2.75 6.21 2.51
C VAL A 303 3.07 7.55 1.84
N ASP A 304 4.09 7.56 1.00
CA ASP A 304 4.35 8.67 0.07
C ASP A 304 3.55 8.55 -1.23
N ASP A 305 3.40 9.65 -1.94
CA ASP A 305 2.59 9.74 -3.16
C ASP A 305 3.12 8.88 -4.31
N GLU A 306 4.44 8.70 -4.44
CA GLU A 306 5.03 7.77 -5.41
C GLU A 306 4.58 6.32 -5.17
N LEU A 307 4.66 5.83 -3.92
CA LEU A 307 4.19 4.50 -3.56
C LEU A 307 2.67 4.36 -3.71
N ALA A 308 1.90 5.37 -3.30
CA ALA A 308 0.45 5.35 -3.45
C ALA A 308 0.01 5.21 -4.91
N ARG A 309 0.64 5.94 -5.84
CA ARG A 309 0.39 5.80 -7.29
C ARG A 309 0.76 4.41 -7.79
N ARG A 310 1.93 3.88 -7.40
CA ARG A 310 2.36 2.53 -7.79
C ARG A 310 1.43 1.44 -7.27
N LEU A 311 0.91 1.58 -6.06
CA LEU A 311 -0.08 0.66 -5.48
C LEU A 311 -1.39 0.66 -6.26
N LEU A 312 -1.88 1.84 -6.68
CA LEU A 312 -3.08 1.96 -7.51
C LEU A 312 -2.87 1.38 -8.91
N GLU A 313 -1.70 1.57 -9.51
CA GLU A 313 -1.32 0.93 -10.77
C GLU A 313 -1.34 -0.59 -10.64
N ARG A 314 -0.67 -1.15 -9.63
CA ARG A 314 -0.65 -2.59 -9.34
C ARG A 314 -2.04 -3.16 -9.06
N HIS A 315 -2.86 -2.44 -8.32
CA HIS A 315 -4.24 -2.83 -8.05
C HIS A 315 -5.04 -2.93 -9.37
N THR A 316 -4.92 -1.91 -10.22
CA THR A 316 -5.58 -1.88 -11.54
C THR A 316 -5.08 -3.03 -12.43
N GLN A 317 -3.76 -3.28 -12.45
CA GLN A 317 -3.15 -4.41 -13.16
C GLN A 317 -3.70 -5.76 -12.69
N ASN A 318 -3.91 -5.95 -11.38
CA ASN A 318 -4.48 -7.19 -10.85
C ASN A 318 -5.99 -7.37 -11.16
N GLN A 319 -6.70 -6.29 -11.49
CA GLN A 319 -8.11 -6.32 -11.89
C GLN A 319 -8.28 -6.38 -13.42
N ALA A 320 -7.21 -6.26 -14.20
CA ALA A 320 -7.28 -6.21 -15.65
C ALA A 320 -7.68 -7.57 -16.24
N GLU A 321 -8.56 -7.56 -17.25
CA GLU A 321 -8.80 -8.75 -18.07
C GLU A 321 -7.51 -9.04 -18.86
N LEU A 322 -6.89 -10.18 -18.56
CA LEU A 322 -5.66 -10.60 -19.24
C LEU A 322 -5.97 -11.53 -20.42
N LEU A 323 -5.24 -11.30 -21.49
CA LEU A 323 -5.49 -11.89 -22.79
C LEU A 323 -4.25 -12.63 -23.29
N HIS A 324 -4.44 -13.74 -23.99
CA HIS A 324 -3.38 -14.42 -24.73
C HIS A 324 -3.79 -14.56 -26.19
N LEU A 325 -2.89 -14.18 -27.11
CA LEU A 325 -3.11 -14.36 -28.55
C LEU A 325 -2.54 -15.72 -28.98
N ALA A 326 -3.44 -16.65 -29.31
CA ALA A 326 -3.12 -18.01 -29.69
C ALA A 326 -3.28 -18.23 -31.21
N VAL A 327 -2.45 -19.10 -31.78
CA VAL A 327 -2.75 -19.66 -33.11
C VAL A 327 -3.93 -20.63 -32.96
N ALA A 328 -4.92 -20.51 -33.85
CA ALA A 328 -6.19 -21.25 -33.76
C ALA A 328 -5.98 -22.77 -33.66
N ARG A 329 -5.11 -23.33 -34.51
CA ARG A 329 -4.80 -24.77 -34.49
C ARG A 329 -4.18 -25.24 -33.18
N ASP A 330 -3.36 -24.39 -32.55
CA ASP A 330 -2.64 -24.70 -31.33
C ASP A 330 -3.61 -24.70 -30.14
N TRP A 331 -4.55 -23.74 -30.13
CA TRP A 331 -5.65 -23.71 -29.18
C TRP A 331 -6.60 -24.91 -29.34
N GLU A 332 -7.02 -25.24 -30.56
CA GLU A 332 -7.89 -26.39 -30.84
C GLU A 332 -7.24 -27.73 -30.43
N ALA A 333 -5.92 -27.85 -30.58
CA ALA A 333 -5.17 -29.00 -30.08
C ALA A 333 -5.17 -29.05 -28.56
N ALA A 334 -4.97 -27.91 -27.89
CA ALA A 334 -4.99 -27.81 -26.43
C ALA A 334 -6.35 -28.15 -25.83
N GLN A 335 -7.45 -27.75 -26.48
CA GLN A 335 -8.80 -28.12 -26.05
C GLN A 335 -9.03 -29.63 -26.05
N LYS A 336 -8.36 -30.37 -26.94
CA LYS A 336 -8.45 -31.84 -27.03
C LYS A 336 -7.51 -32.54 -26.05
N SER A 337 -6.32 -32.00 -25.84
CA SER A 337 -5.30 -32.60 -24.98
C SER A 337 -5.43 -32.20 -23.51
N GLY A 338 -6.14 -31.11 -23.21
CA GLY A 338 -6.18 -30.47 -21.90
C GLY A 338 -4.89 -29.70 -21.53
N ARG A 339 -3.95 -29.53 -22.47
CA ARG A 339 -2.66 -28.88 -22.23
C ARG A 339 -2.34 -27.83 -23.28
N TYR A 340 -1.94 -26.64 -22.83
CA TYR A 340 -1.48 -25.55 -23.71
C TYR A 340 0.01 -25.24 -23.42
N PRO A 341 0.96 -25.84 -24.15
CA PRO A 341 2.39 -25.71 -23.88
C PRO A 341 3.02 -24.47 -24.53
N TRP A 342 2.24 -23.64 -25.22
CA TRP A 342 2.76 -22.56 -26.05
C TRP A 342 2.95 -21.27 -25.26
N SER A 343 4.11 -20.64 -25.40
CA SER A 343 4.40 -19.31 -24.86
C SER A 343 3.89 -18.21 -25.78
N THR A 344 4.21 -18.37 -27.06
CA THR A 344 3.83 -17.50 -28.18
C THR A 344 3.90 -18.33 -29.47
N ARG A 345 3.64 -17.73 -30.63
CA ARG A 345 3.69 -18.44 -31.91
C ARG A 345 5.03 -19.14 -32.13
N GLY A 346 4.99 -20.47 -32.21
CA GLY A 346 6.14 -21.30 -32.54
C GLY A 346 7.20 -21.43 -31.43
N ARG A 347 6.90 -20.98 -30.21
CA ARG A 347 7.75 -21.13 -29.02
C ARG A 347 6.95 -21.71 -27.87
N THR A 348 7.51 -22.69 -27.20
CA THR A 348 6.90 -23.33 -26.02
C THR A 348 7.30 -22.62 -24.72
N VAL A 349 6.53 -22.84 -23.65
CA VAL A 349 6.88 -22.37 -22.30
C VAL A 349 8.18 -23.00 -21.82
N ALA A 350 8.52 -24.20 -22.26
CA ALA A 350 9.81 -24.82 -21.94
C ALA A 350 11.01 -24.08 -22.56
N GLU A 351 10.81 -23.36 -23.67
CA GLU A 351 11.85 -22.59 -24.35
C GLU A 351 11.95 -21.14 -23.83
N GLU A 352 10.82 -20.49 -23.54
CA GLU A 352 10.77 -19.08 -23.12
C GLU A 352 10.71 -18.90 -21.59
N GLY A 353 10.19 -19.89 -20.86
CA GLY A 353 10.00 -19.86 -19.40
C GLY A 353 8.65 -19.32 -18.92
N PHE A 354 7.86 -18.69 -19.79
CA PHE A 354 6.54 -18.11 -19.45
C PHE A 354 5.64 -17.98 -20.69
N VAL A 355 4.35 -17.71 -20.49
CA VAL A 355 3.37 -17.37 -21.55
C VAL A 355 3.22 -15.86 -21.63
N HIS A 356 3.28 -15.31 -22.84
CA HIS A 356 3.04 -13.88 -23.07
C HIS A 356 1.55 -13.55 -22.98
N LEU A 357 1.20 -12.61 -22.11
CA LEU A 357 -0.15 -12.08 -21.97
C LEU A 357 -0.20 -10.61 -22.40
N SER A 358 -1.40 -10.05 -22.48
CA SER A 358 -1.64 -8.65 -22.84
C SER A 358 -2.92 -8.15 -22.19
N THR A 359 -3.03 -6.84 -21.95
CA THR A 359 -4.32 -6.22 -21.62
C THR A 359 -5.19 -5.98 -22.86
N ALA A 360 -6.42 -5.51 -22.64
CA ALA A 360 -7.36 -5.10 -23.68
C ALA A 360 -6.82 -3.97 -24.59
N GLU A 361 -5.94 -3.12 -24.08
CA GLU A 361 -5.29 -2.04 -24.80
C GLU A 361 -4.06 -2.53 -25.58
N GLN A 362 -3.35 -3.52 -25.05
CA GLN A 362 -2.06 -3.98 -25.57
C GLN A 362 -2.17 -4.97 -26.73
N TRP A 363 -3.14 -5.89 -26.70
CA TRP A 363 -3.14 -7.07 -27.59
C TRP A 363 -3.13 -6.73 -29.08
N ARG A 364 -3.69 -5.58 -29.48
CA ARG A 364 -3.71 -5.15 -30.89
C ARG A 364 -2.32 -4.82 -31.41
N GLY A 365 -1.51 -4.13 -30.60
CA GLY A 365 -0.12 -3.82 -30.93
C GLY A 365 0.73 -5.10 -31.02
N VAL A 366 0.50 -6.05 -30.10
CA VAL A 366 1.16 -7.37 -30.12
C VAL A 366 0.77 -8.15 -31.38
N ARG A 367 -0.51 -8.18 -31.75
CA ARG A 367 -0.98 -8.81 -32.99
C ARG A 367 -0.27 -8.23 -34.20
N GLU A 368 -0.19 -6.91 -34.31
CA GLU A 368 0.43 -6.23 -35.45
C GLU A 368 1.93 -6.54 -35.55
N ARG A 369 2.65 -6.47 -34.43
CA ARG A 369 4.11 -6.62 -34.40
C ARG A 369 4.58 -8.07 -34.56
N PHE A 370 3.87 -9.05 -34.01
CA PHE A 370 4.36 -10.44 -33.91
C PHE A 370 3.56 -11.47 -34.70
N TYR A 371 2.30 -11.14 -35.02
CA TYR A 371 1.36 -12.03 -35.73
C TYR A 371 0.85 -11.40 -37.04
N GLY A 372 1.46 -10.30 -37.48
CA GLY A 372 0.97 -9.50 -38.61
C GLY A 372 0.93 -10.24 -39.95
N ASP A 373 1.72 -11.31 -40.08
CA ASP A 373 1.79 -12.18 -41.25
C ASP A 373 0.74 -13.30 -41.26
N LEU A 374 -0.03 -13.49 -40.17
CA LEU A 374 -1.12 -14.46 -40.12
C LEU A 374 -2.48 -13.81 -40.39
N PRO A 375 -3.39 -14.52 -41.09
CA PRO A 375 -4.79 -14.13 -41.18
C PRO A 375 -5.44 -14.08 -39.80
N ASP A 376 -6.35 -13.12 -39.57
CA ASP A 376 -7.09 -13.01 -38.31
C ASP A 376 -7.93 -14.28 -38.02
N ALA A 377 -8.39 -14.98 -39.07
CA ALA A 377 -9.09 -16.26 -38.95
C ALA A 377 -8.25 -17.39 -38.31
N ASP A 378 -6.92 -17.29 -38.40
CA ASP A 378 -5.96 -18.24 -37.84
C ASP A 378 -5.55 -17.89 -36.40
N LEU A 379 -6.17 -16.87 -35.80
CA LEU A 379 -5.88 -16.40 -34.46
C LEU A 379 -7.10 -16.53 -33.55
N ARG A 380 -6.84 -16.76 -32.27
CA ARG A 380 -7.83 -16.74 -31.19
C ARG A 380 -7.31 -15.83 -30.08
N LEU A 381 -8.17 -14.94 -29.61
CA LEU A 381 -7.90 -14.14 -28.42
C LEU A 381 -8.52 -14.85 -27.23
N LEU A 382 -7.68 -15.41 -26.36
CA LEU A 382 -8.08 -16.14 -25.17
C LEU A 382 -8.18 -15.15 -24.01
N HIS A 383 -9.33 -15.11 -23.34
CA HIS A 383 -9.58 -14.29 -22.16
C HIS A 383 -9.40 -15.15 -20.91
N LEU A 384 -8.62 -14.66 -19.94
CA LEU A 384 -8.12 -15.47 -18.84
C LEU A 384 -8.68 -15.03 -17.48
N ASP A 385 -9.05 -16.00 -16.65
CA ASP A 385 -9.08 -15.83 -15.20
C ASP A 385 -7.68 -16.15 -14.65
N THR A 386 -6.96 -15.13 -14.20
CA THR A 386 -5.60 -15.27 -13.67
C THR A 386 -5.56 -15.39 -12.15
N SER A 387 -6.71 -15.60 -11.49
CA SER A 387 -6.78 -15.75 -10.04
C SER A 387 -5.95 -16.93 -9.56
N GLY A 388 -4.95 -16.66 -8.71
CA GLY A 388 -4.03 -17.65 -8.17
C GLY A 388 -2.98 -18.17 -9.16
N LEU A 389 -2.80 -17.51 -10.30
CA LEU A 389 -1.71 -17.80 -11.23
C LEU A 389 -0.51 -16.88 -10.97
N ASP A 390 0.71 -17.37 -11.17
CA ASP A 390 1.93 -16.55 -11.07
C ASP A 390 2.10 -15.68 -12.33
N VAL A 391 1.39 -14.55 -12.34
CA VAL A 391 1.51 -13.51 -13.37
C VAL A 391 2.43 -12.41 -12.89
N ARG A 392 3.49 -12.13 -13.65
CA ARG A 392 4.48 -11.08 -13.38
C ARG A 392 4.38 -10.01 -14.45
N TRP A 393 4.47 -8.75 -14.04
CA TRP A 393 4.48 -7.60 -14.95
C TRP A 393 5.93 -7.16 -15.12
N GLU A 394 6.42 -7.25 -16.34
CA GLU A 394 7.82 -7.00 -16.67
C GLU A 394 7.93 -6.08 -17.88
N VAL A 395 8.96 -5.24 -17.94
CA VAL A 395 9.17 -4.32 -19.05
C VAL A 395 9.41 -5.10 -20.35
N GLY A 396 8.45 -5.05 -21.27
CA GLY A 396 8.51 -5.75 -22.55
C GLY A 396 9.31 -4.99 -23.61
N ASP A 397 9.29 -3.65 -23.56
CA ASP A 397 10.10 -2.78 -24.42
C ASP A 397 10.89 -1.77 -23.56
N PRO A 398 12.21 -1.95 -23.41
CA PRO A 398 13.05 -1.06 -22.61
C PRO A 398 13.03 0.41 -23.05
N ALA A 399 12.65 0.72 -24.30
CA ALA A 399 12.62 2.07 -24.82
C ALA A 399 11.36 2.85 -24.38
N THR A 400 10.26 2.14 -24.13
CA THR A 400 8.98 2.75 -23.71
C THR A 400 8.74 2.60 -22.21
N GLY A 401 9.38 1.62 -21.56
CA GLY A 401 9.11 1.26 -20.17
C GLY A 401 7.77 0.55 -19.98
N GLU A 402 7.07 0.18 -21.05
CA GLU A 402 5.79 -0.50 -20.99
C GLU A 402 5.95 -1.92 -20.42
N GLU A 403 5.19 -2.22 -19.37
CA GLU A 403 5.13 -3.54 -18.76
C GLU A 403 4.10 -4.44 -19.46
N PHE A 404 4.46 -5.70 -19.68
CA PHE A 404 3.58 -6.75 -20.18
C PHE A 404 3.41 -7.84 -19.11
N PRO A 405 2.20 -8.43 -18.99
CA PRO A 405 1.99 -9.56 -18.10
C PRO A 405 2.55 -10.85 -18.70
N HIS A 406 3.26 -11.63 -17.88
CA HIS A 406 3.82 -12.94 -18.22
C HIS A 406 3.35 -13.97 -17.20
N LEU A 407 2.78 -15.09 -17.67
CA LEU A 407 2.40 -16.21 -16.82
C LEU A 407 3.55 -17.22 -16.74
N TYR A 408 4.12 -17.42 -15.55
CA TYR A 408 5.25 -18.32 -15.31
C TYR A 408 4.82 -19.79 -15.13
N ALA A 409 4.00 -20.28 -16.06
CA ALA A 409 3.54 -21.67 -16.14
C ALA A 409 2.96 -21.96 -17.53
N GLU A 410 2.72 -23.23 -17.88
CA GLU A 410 1.82 -23.57 -18.99
C GLU A 410 0.43 -22.98 -18.72
N LEU A 411 -0.23 -22.47 -19.76
CA LEU A 411 -1.58 -21.90 -19.63
C LEU A 411 -2.58 -23.03 -19.31
N PRO A 412 -3.25 -23.03 -18.14
CA PRO A 412 -4.27 -24.03 -17.87
C PRO A 412 -5.50 -23.76 -18.74
N VAL A 413 -5.94 -24.76 -19.49
CA VAL A 413 -7.04 -24.63 -20.46
C VAL A 413 -8.34 -24.19 -19.77
N GLU A 414 -8.56 -24.66 -18.55
CA GLU A 414 -9.70 -24.32 -17.69
C GLU A 414 -9.72 -22.85 -17.22
N ARG A 415 -8.59 -22.14 -17.31
CA ARG A 415 -8.51 -20.71 -16.97
C ARG A 415 -8.91 -19.80 -18.12
N VAL A 416 -9.16 -20.36 -19.31
CA VAL A 416 -9.72 -19.61 -20.44
C VAL A 416 -11.22 -19.47 -20.25
N THR A 417 -11.66 -18.28 -19.85
CA THR A 417 -13.07 -17.97 -19.54
C THR A 417 -13.88 -17.65 -20.79
N ARG A 418 -13.23 -17.12 -21.83
CA ARG A 418 -13.85 -16.76 -23.10
C ARG A 418 -12.83 -16.82 -24.24
N VAL A 419 -13.30 -17.15 -25.43
CA VAL A 419 -12.49 -17.16 -26.65
C VAL A 419 -13.15 -16.24 -27.67
N THR A 420 -12.39 -15.26 -28.17
CA THR A 420 -12.84 -14.36 -29.23
C THR A 420 -12.15 -14.74 -30.54
N THR A 421 -12.95 -14.92 -31.60
CA THR A 421 -12.43 -15.08 -32.96
C THR A 421 -12.19 -13.69 -33.53
N LEU A 422 -11.03 -13.46 -34.14
CA LEU A 422 -10.73 -12.18 -34.77
C LEU A 422 -11.41 -12.12 -36.15
N GLU A 423 -12.17 -11.07 -36.42
CA GLU A 423 -12.78 -10.85 -37.73
C GLU A 423 -11.72 -10.37 -38.73
N ALA A 424 -11.80 -10.86 -39.96
CA ALA A 424 -10.91 -10.40 -41.03
C ALA A 424 -11.06 -8.89 -41.22
N ARG A 425 -9.94 -8.14 -41.17
CA ARG A 425 -9.92 -6.75 -41.63
C ARG A 425 -10.56 -6.70 -43.03
N ALA A 426 -11.69 -6.01 -43.17
CA ALA A 426 -12.22 -5.65 -44.48
C ALA A 426 -11.13 -4.85 -45.20
N GLY A 427 -10.54 -5.44 -46.24
CA GLY A 427 -9.47 -4.81 -46.99
C GLY A 427 -9.95 -3.48 -47.56
N THR A 428 -9.26 -2.40 -47.22
CA THR A 428 -9.21 -1.23 -48.10
C THR A 428 -8.41 -1.62 -49.32
N GLU A 429 -9.11 -1.87 -50.43
CA GLU A 429 -8.55 -1.83 -51.79
C GLU A 429 -7.93 -0.47 -52.11
#